data_AF-A0A4V2B260-F1
#
_entry.id   AF-A0A4V2B260-F1
#
_cell.length_a   1.000
_cell.length_b   1.000
_cell.length_c   1.000
_cell.angle_alpha   90.00
_cell.angle_beta   90.00
_cell.angle_gamma   90.00
#
_symmetry.space_group_name_H-M   'P 1'
#
loop_
_entity.id
_entity.type
_entity.pdbx_description
1 polymer ?
#
loop_
_entity_poly.entity_id
_entity_poly.type
_entity_poly.pdbx_seq_one_letter_code
_entity_poly.pdbx_strand_id
1 'polypeptide(L)'
;MKNFIFFGILGALLTSNTSFAATDWSQPPLLCVEDIVPAVPKVACPDLTTVENPSKDDPILPEAELKWWKDQKFSLGYCRSMEIIRREKLAPGSMTPGAVQISYLRTRAVQDHDAKVAAVYNAAEQYGVPPHILTGALMQESIFANLGVSDDGGNFSCGIGQINLPEWCSWAEAQTPEQKRQMGWPVGGVNCSTQASRDLVQPFFEIGISRLNGLPQYRLEPTHTQNIPFESVQSKWADVPYTERLIRYQTASSFLNNCGIPARAMQAKAFVLRRNYNAYIPKGLREHETYAPGQKFGLKCMRPLNSTVYPVQTAWVMTVGTYNAGGRLKDMMASTQKWDLAAVTDRNTFATFNPDYREVPGFTVQDLVASVFKVGKYDPAVAKMRFTAI
;
A
#
# COMPACT_ATOMS: atom_id res chain seq x y z
N MET A 1 -32.51 34.57 -3.57
CA MET A 1 -32.54 35.98 -3.99
C MET A 1 -31.28 36.66 -3.48
N LYS A 2 -30.47 37.23 -4.41
CA LYS A 2 -29.62 38.44 -4.29
C LYS A 2 -28.62 38.52 -3.12
N ASN A 3 -27.35 38.91 -3.26
CA ASN A 3 -26.66 39.70 -4.29
C ASN A 3 -25.14 39.52 -4.20
N PHE A 4 -24.51 39.61 -5.37
CA PHE A 4 -23.11 39.98 -5.60
C PHE A 4 -22.81 41.41 -5.13
N ILE A 5 -21.58 41.65 -4.65
CA ILE A 5 -20.89 42.95 -4.85
C ILE A 5 -19.45 42.67 -5.28
N PHE A 6 -19.15 43.15 -6.48
CA PHE A 6 -17.83 43.33 -7.10
C PHE A 6 -17.14 44.56 -6.50
N PHE A 7 -15.84 44.48 -6.24
CA PHE A 7 -14.94 45.63 -6.37
C PHE A 7 -13.65 45.15 -7.04
N GLY A 8 -13.41 45.66 -8.25
CA GLY A 8 -12.16 45.48 -8.96
C GLY A 8 -11.15 46.54 -8.55
N ILE A 9 -9.89 46.13 -8.44
CA ILE A 9 -8.73 47.01 -8.67
C ILE A 9 -7.80 46.26 -9.62
N LEU A 10 -7.62 46.85 -10.80
CA LEU A 10 -6.68 46.48 -11.83
C LEU A 10 -5.32 47.08 -11.48
N GLY A 11 -4.23 46.34 -11.70
CA GLY A 11 -2.92 46.93 -11.99
C GLY A 11 -1.76 46.53 -11.09
N ALA A 12 -1.14 45.38 -11.39
CA ALA A 12 0.29 45.26 -11.67
C ALA A 12 0.61 43.81 -12.04
N LEU A 13 0.69 43.54 -13.35
CA LEU A 13 1.31 42.33 -13.88
C LEU A 13 2.80 42.36 -13.49
N LEU A 14 3.16 41.61 -12.45
CA LEU A 14 4.45 40.96 -12.40
C LEU A 14 4.22 39.56 -12.95
N THR A 15 4.51 39.38 -14.24
CA THR A 15 4.69 38.06 -14.85
C THR A 15 5.93 37.43 -14.22
N SER A 16 5.78 36.87 -13.03
CA SER A 16 6.68 35.82 -12.59
C SER A 16 6.44 34.64 -13.53
N ASN A 17 7.29 34.55 -14.56
CA ASN A 17 7.55 33.30 -15.27
C ASN A 17 8.09 32.29 -14.26
N THR A 18 7.22 31.75 -13.42
CA THR A 18 7.44 30.43 -12.84
C THR A 18 7.28 29.48 -14.01
N SER A 19 8.39 29.21 -14.70
CA SER A 19 8.49 28.01 -15.52
C SER A 19 8.17 26.84 -14.60
N PHE A 20 6.94 26.33 -14.64
CA PHE A 20 6.69 24.97 -14.23
C PHE A 20 7.57 24.13 -15.14
N ALA A 21 8.72 23.70 -14.64
CA ALA A 21 9.52 22.71 -15.34
C ALA A 21 8.58 21.53 -15.57
N ALA A 22 8.24 21.27 -16.84
CA ALA A 22 7.41 20.13 -17.18
C ALA A 22 8.18 18.89 -16.70
N THR A 23 7.70 18.24 -15.63
CA THR A 23 8.28 16.99 -15.15
C THR A 23 8.24 15.99 -16.30
N ASP A 24 9.40 15.47 -16.69
CA ASP A 24 9.45 14.39 -17.66
C ASP A 24 8.94 13.09 -17.00
N TRP A 25 7.67 12.79 -17.21
CA TRP A 25 7.04 11.57 -16.69
C TRP A 25 7.52 10.29 -17.40
N SER A 26 8.31 10.40 -18.47
CA SER A 26 9.08 9.27 -19.01
C SER A 26 10.35 8.97 -18.21
N GLN A 27 10.82 9.89 -17.36
CA GLN A 27 11.87 9.67 -16.36
C GLN A 27 11.50 10.37 -15.05
N PRO A 28 10.44 9.91 -14.36
CA PRO A 28 9.94 10.61 -13.19
C PRO A 28 11.02 10.64 -12.10
N PRO A 29 11.09 11.73 -11.30
CA PRO A 29 12.06 11.89 -10.21
C PRO A 29 11.72 10.95 -9.05
N LEU A 30 11.93 9.65 -9.26
CA LEU A 30 11.65 8.61 -8.28
C LEU A 30 12.88 8.33 -7.44
N LEU A 31 12.66 8.17 -6.14
CA LEU A 31 13.63 7.56 -5.24
C LEU A 31 13.75 6.06 -5.49
N CYS A 32 14.85 5.47 -5.07
CA CYS A 32 15.00 4.03 -5.09
C CYS A 32 14.12 3.35 -4.04
N VAL A 33 13.78 2.08 -4.25
CA VAL A 33 12.92 1.33 -3.32
C VAL A 33 13.52 1.31 -1.92
N GLU A 34 14.82 1.07 -1.81
CA GLU A 34 15.59 1.08 -0.58
C GLU A 34 15.58 2.43 0.15
N ASP A 35 15.34 3.54 -0.55
CA ASP A 35 15.22 4.87 0.06
C ASP A 35 13.79 5.17 0.51
N ILE A 36 12.79 4.46 -0.05
CA ILE A 36 11.36 4.63 0.27
C ILE A 36 10.93 3.69 1.39
N VAL A 37 11.45 2.46 1.40
CA VAL A 37 11.14 1.48 2.46
C VAL A 37 11.62 2.06 3.79
N PRO A 38 10.76 2.14 4.83
CA PRO A 38 11.15 2.74 6.09
C PRO A 38 12.40 2.07 6.69
N ALA A 39 13.33 2.89 7.16
CA ALA A 39 14.56 2.47 7.82
C ALA A 39 14.76 3.25 9.11
N VAL A 40 15.55 2.69 10.03
CA VAL A 40 16.05 3.46 11.16
C VAL A 40 16.94 4.58 10.61
N PRO A 41 16.79 5.84 11.08
CA PRO A 41 17.65 6.93 10.66
C PRO A 41 19.13 6.59 10.88
N LYS A 42 20.00 6.96 9.94
CA LYS A 42 21.46 6.77 10.07
C LYS A 42 22.11 7.72 11.09
N VAL A 43 21.40 8.79 11.46
CA VAL A 43 21.80 9.78 12.46
C VAL A 43 20.88 9.67 13.68
N ALA A 44 21.36 10.09 14.84
CA ALA A 44 20.56 10.10 16.06
C ALA A 44 19.29 10.96 15.88
N CYS A 45 18.17 10.50 16.43
CA CYS A 45 16.94 11.27 16.40
C CYS A 45 17.12 12.61 17.12
N PRO A 46 16.51 13.69 16.61
CA PRO A 46 16.54 14.96 17.30
C PRO A 46 15.76 14.85 18.62
N ASP A 47 16.13 15.66 19.60
CA ASP A 47 15.42 15.71 20.86
C ASP A 47 14.02 16.32 20.66
N LEU A 48 13.00 15.52 20.95
CA LEU A 48 11.58 15.89 20.86
C LEU A 48 10.93 15.93 22.25
N THR A 49 11.70 15.88 23.33
CA THR A 49 11.15 15.84 24.69
C THR A 49 10.52 17.17 25.11
N THR A 50 11.00 18.28 24.56
CA THR A 50 10.58 19.64 24.94
C THR A 50 9.46 20.21 24.06
N VAL A 51 9.17 19.59 22.92
CA VAL A 51 8.06 20.05 22.05
C VAL A 51 6.71 19.67 22.66
N GLU A 52 5.70 20.53 22.49
CA GLU A 52 4.37 20.28 23.02
C GLU A 52 3.73 19.06 22.34
N ASN A 53 3.73 19.05 21.01
CA ASN A 53 3.16 18.02 20.18
C ASN A 53 4.21 17.37 19.26
N PRO A 54 4.78 16.22 19.66
CA PRO A 54 5.82 15.55 18.88
C PRO A 54 5.34 15.01 17.53
N SER A 55 4.03 14.98 17.25
CA SER A 55 3.53 14.53 15.94
C SER A 55 3.71 15.56 14.83
N LYS A 56 3.72 16.85 15.17
CA LYS A 56 3.66 17.96 14.19
C LYS A 56 4.70 19.05 14.44
N ASP A 57 5.05 19.30 15.70
CA ASP A 57 5.95 20.40 16.05
C ASP A 57 7.36 20.12 15.53
N ASP A 58 8.04 21.19 15.14
CA ASP A 58 9.41 21.10 14.67
C ASP A 58 10.36 20.91 15.86
N PRO A 59 11.36 20.04 15.75
CA PRO A 59 12.42 19.96 16.75
C PRO A 59 13.19 21.28 16.81
N ILE A 60 13.67 21.63 18.00
CA ILE A 60 14.48 22.83 18.21
C ILE A 60 15.90 22.54 17.71
N LEU A 61 16.18 22.89 16.46
CA LEU A 61 17.45 22.64 15.76
C LEU A 61 17.91 23.88 14.97
N PRO A 62 19.20 23.99 14.61
CA PRO A 62 19.67 24.95 13.62
C PRO A 62 18.93 24.82 12.28
N GLU A 63 18.71 25.93 11.57
CA GLU A 63 17.87 25.98 10.36
C GLU A 63 18.29 24.97 9.29
N ALA A 64 19.59 24.83 9.02
CA ALA A 64 20.11 23.88 8.04
C ALA A 64 19.81 22.42 8.43
N GLU A 65 19.90 22.10 9.72
CA GLU A 65 19.62 20.76 10.23
C GLU A 65 18.12 20.47 10.24
N LEU A 66 17.30 21.45 10.66
CA LEU A 66 15.85 21.34 10.58
C LEU A 66 15.38 21.14 9.14
N LYS A 67 15.97 21.87 8.19
CA LYS A 67 15.69 21.69 6.76
C LYS A 67 16.04 20.27 6.30
N TRP A 68 17.22 19.77 6.68
CA TRP A 68 17.61 18.39 6.36
C TRP A 68 16.62 17.37 6.92
N TRP A 69 16.19 17.49 8.18
CA TRP A 69 15.19 16.58 8.77
C TRP A 69 13.82 16.67 8.09
N LYS A 70 13.42 17.86 7.64
CA LYS A 70 12.19 18.06 6.86
C LYS A 70 12.26 17.40 5.48
N ASP A 71 13.45 17.29 4.90
CA ASP A 71 13.68 16.54 3.66
C ASP A 71 13.70 15.01 3.94
N GLN A 72 14.18 14.59 5.12
CA GLN A 72 14.17 13.20 5.59
C GLN A 72 12.86 12.80 6.29
N LYS A 73 11.71 13.05 5.64
CA LYS A 73 10.37 12.92 6.23
C LYS A 73 10.09 11.57 6.91
N PHE A 74 10.54 10.46 6.32
CA PHE A 74 10.34 9.12 6.90
C PHE A 74 11.17 8.91 8.18
N SER A 75 12.43 9.36 8.17
CA SER A 75 13.32 9.29 9.34
C SER A 75 12.81 10.17 10.48
N LEU A 76 12.41 11.41 10.19
CA LEU A 76 11.78 12.29 11.19
C LEU A 76 10.48 11.67 11.72
N GLY A 77 9.67 11.08 10.83
CA GLY A 77 8.44 10.38 11.18
C GLY A 77 8.67 9.22 12.17
N TYR A 78 9.74 8.45 12.01
CA TYR A 78 10.16 7.42 12.97
C TYR A 78 10.54 8.03 14.33
N CYS A 79 11.36 9.08 14.34
CA CYS A 79 11.78 9.74 15.59
C CYS A 79 10.58 10.29 16.38
N ARG A 80 9.65 10.94 15.68
CA ARG A 80 8.38 11.40 16.27
C ARG A 80 7.58 10.26 16.87
N SER A 81 7.51 9.12 16.17
CA SER A 81 6.81 7.94 16.65
C SER A 81 7.45 7.28 17.87
N MET A 82 8.79 7.27 17.94
CA MET A 82 9.51 6.83 19.14
C MET A 82 9.18 7.70 20.35
N GLU A 83 9.13 9.02 20.18
CA GLU A 83 8.78 9.95 21.26
C GLU A 83 7.32 9.80 21.71
N ILE A 84 6.37 9.64 20.77
CA ILE A 84 4.96 9.38 21.08
C ILE A 84 4.81 8.10 21.90
N ILE A 85 5.46 7.01 21.49
CA ILE A 85 5.41 5.73 22.23
C ILE A 85 6.06 5.87 23.61
N ARG A 86 7.17 6.63 23.72
CA ARG A 86 7.83 6.89 25.01
C ARG A 86 6.91 7.65 25.96
N ARG A 87 6.26 8.72 25.50
CA ARG A 87 5.30 9.52 26.30
C ARG A 87 4.09 8.69 26.71
N GLU A 88 3.52 7.92 25.79
CA GLU A 88 2.38 7.03 26.09
C GLU A 88 2.75 5.95 27.10
N LYS A 89 4.00 5.45 27.10
CA LYS A 89 4.49 4.51 28.11
C LYS A 89 4.63 5.15 29.49
N LEU A 90 5.01 6.43 29.57
CA LEU A 90 5.18 7.16 30.83
C LEU A 90 3.85 7.65 31.40
N ALA A 91 2.93 8.07 30.53
CA ALA A 91 1.60 8.55 30.88
C ALA A 91 0.58 7.98 29.87
N PRO A 92 0.03 6.78 30.12
CA PRO A 92 -0.98 6.18 29.25
C PRO A 92 -2.20 7.09 29.07
N GLY A 93 -2.68 7.23 27.83
CA GLY A 93 -3.77 8.12 27.45
C GLY A 93 -3.36 9.58 27.25
N SER A 94 -2.07 9.92 27.37
CA SER A 94 -1.56 11.27 27.06
C SER A 94 -1.55 11.57 25.55
N MET A 95 -1.59 10.53 24.72
CA MET A 95 -1.65 10.63 23.27
C MET A 95 -2.99 10.12 22.73
N THR A 96 -3.43 10.66 21.59
CA THR A 96 -4.64 10.15 20.95
C THR A 96 -4.44 8.71 20.47
N PRO A 97 -5.44 7.83 20.55
CA PRO A 97 -5.30 6.43 20.13
C PRO A 97 -4.77 6.27 18.70
N GLY A 98 -5.21 7.12 17.77
CA GLY A 98 -4.73 7.11 16.38
C GLY A 98 -3.26 7.48 16.25
N ALA A 99 -2.76 8.45 17.03
CA ALA A 99 -1.35 8.82 17.02
C ALA A 99 -0.47 7.69 17.57
N VAL A 100 -0.93 7.01 18.63
CA VAL A 100 -0.22 5.84 19.20
C VAL A 100 -0.19 4.69 18.21
N GLN A 101 -1.32 4.39 17.57
CA GLN A 101 -1.42 3.32 16.57
C GLN A 101 -0.46 3.59 15.39
N ILE A 102 -0.53 4.75 14.74
CA ILE A 102 0.35 5.08 13.61
C ILE A 102 1.82 5.05 14.05
N SER A 103 2.10 5.49 15.27
CA SER A 103 3.46 5.46 15.79
C SER A 103 3.97 4.04 16.01
N TYR A 104 3.14 3.15 16.53
CA TYR A 104 3.46 1.74 16.64
C TYR A 104 3.72 1.11 15.26
N LEU A 105 2.88 1.40 14.26
CA LEU A 105 3.10 0.93 12.89
C LEU A 105 4.45 1.39 12.33
N ARG A 106 4.78 2.68 12.47
CA ARG A 106 6.05 3.25 11.97
C ARG A 106 7.28 2.66 12.65
N THR A 107 7.23 2.35 13.95
CA THR A 107 8.36 1.72 14.63
C THR A 107 8.52 0.24 14.26
N ARG A 108 7.43 -0.45 13.90
CA ARG A 108 7.49 -1.80 13.32
C ARG A 108 7.90 -1.81 11.86
N ALA A 109 7.59 -0.75 11.12
CA ALA A 109 7.90 -0.61 9.70
C ALA A 109 9.40 -0.71 9.39
N VAL A 110 10.24 -0.15 10.25
CA VAL A 110 11.70 -0.10 10.05
C VAL A 110 12.42 -1.42 10.33
N GLN A 111 11.75 -2.38 10.97
CA GLN A 111 12.33 -3.70 11.24
C GLN A 111 12.55 -4.47 9.95
N ASP A 112 13.60 -5.29 9.88
CA ASP A 112 13.93 -6.15 8.74
C ASP A 112 13.99 -5.41 7.39
N HIS A 113 14.47 -4.16 7.40
CA HIS A 113 14.52 -3.29 6.22
C HIS A 113 15.11 -3.98 4.99
N ASP A 114 16.32 -4.54 5.09
CA ASP A 114 17.00 -5.18 3.95
C ASP A 114 16.20 -6.37 3.39
N ALA A 115 15.60 -7.18 4.28
CA ALA A 115 14.77 -8.30 3.89
C ALA A 115 13.49 -7.84 3.18
N LYS A 116 12.88 -6.73 3.63
CA LYS A 116 11.72 -6.12 2.99
C LYS A 116 12.06 -5.54 1.61
N VAL A 117 13.19 -4.84 1.48
CA VAL A 117 13.68 -4.32 0.19
C VAL A 117 13.90 -5.47 -0.80
N ALA A 118 14.61 -6.51 -0.38
CA ALA A 118 14.85 -7.68 -1.22
C ALA A 118 13.53 -8.37 -1.62
N ALA A 119 12.58 -8.50 -0.70
CA ALA A 119 11.27 -9.08 -0.97
C ALA A 119 10.45 -8.27 -1.97
N VAL A 120 10.49 -6.93 -1.91
CA VAL A 120 9.83 -6.07 -2.92
C VAL A 120 10.39 -6.36 -4.30
N TYR A 121 11.71 -6.31 -4.47
CA TYR A 121 12.32 -6.54 -5.78
C TYR A 121 12.03 -7.96 -6.31
N ASN A 122 12.17 -8.98 -5.47
CA ASN A 122 11.90 -10.37 -5.86
C ASN A 122 10.43 -10.55 -6.30
N ALA A 123 9.47 -10.02 -5.55
CA ALA A 123 8.05 -10.12 -5.89
C ALA A 123 7.69 -9.31 -7.15
N ALA A 124 8.25 -8.11 -7.28
CA ALA A 124 8.08 -7.25 -8.44
C ALA A 124 8.56 -7.94 -9.73
N GLU A 125 9.77 -8.51 -9.69
CA GLU A 125 10.35 -9.26 -10.81
C GLU A 125 9.52 -10.49 -11.16
N GLN A 126 9.19 -11.32 -10.17
CA GLN A 126 8.45 -12.56 -10.36
C GLN A 126 7.08 -12.35 -11.03
N TYR A 127 6.38 -11.26 -10.71
CA TYR A 127 5.03 -11.00 -11.21
C TYR A 127 4.95 -9.88 -12.25
N GLY A 128 6.09 -9.29 -12.65
CA GLY A 128 6.14 -8.20 -13.62
C GLY A 128 5.36 -6.97 -13.17
N VAL A 129 5.43 -6.64 -11.88
CA VAL A 129 4.86 -5.42 -11.28
C VAL A 129 6.00 -4.43 -11.07
N PRO A 130 5.88 -3.14 -11.44
CA PRO A 130 6.89 -2.16 -11.10
C PRO A 130 7.08 -2.10 -9.57
N PRO A 131 8.31 -2.18 -9.04
CA PRO A 131 8.52 -2.23 -7.60
C PRO A 131 8.06 -0.94 -6.91
N HIS A 132 8.10 0.22 -7.56
CA HIS A 132 7.52 1.46 -7.01
C HIS A 132 6.01 1.35 -6.78
N ILE A 133 5.29 0.65 -7.66
CA ILE A 133 3.85 0.39 -7.52
C ILE A 133 3.60 -0.55 -6.34
N LEU A 134 4.39 -1.63 -6.23
CA LEU A 134 4.29 -2.56 -5.11
C LEU A 134 4.63 -1.87 -3.77
N THR A 135 5.72 -1.10 -3.72
CA THR A 135 6.13 -0.31 -2.55
C THR A 135 5.04 0.68 -2.15
N GLY A 136 4.48 1.40 -3.12
CA GLY A 136 3.37 2.32 -2.89
C GLY A 136 2.16 1.62 -2.28
N ALA A 137 1.79 0.44 -2.79
CA ALA A 137 0.70 -0.36 -2.25
C ALA A 137 0.99 -0.82 -0.81
N LEU A 138 2.17 -1.40 -0.53
CA LEU A 138 2.56 -1.85 0.82
C LEU A 138 2.63 -0.70 1.83
N MET A 139 3.08 0.47 1.39
CA MET A 139 3.10 1.70 2.20
C MET A 139 1.68 2.15 2.56
N GLN A 140 0.69 1.94 1.69
CA GLN A 140 -0.71 2.26 1.97
C GLN A 140 -1.34 1.32 2.98
N GLU A 141 -1.08 0.03 2.84
CA GLU A 141 -1.71 -1.00 3.67
C GLU A 141 -1.25 -0.94 5.12
N SER A 142 0.06 -0.83 5.32
CA SER A 142 0.64 -1.00 6.65
C SER A 142 1.82 -0.08 6.95
N ILE A 143 2.18 0.82 6.04
CA ILE A 143 3.44 1.59 6.12
C ILE A 143 4.63 0.63 6.22
N PHE A 144 4.59 -0.54 5.58
CA PHE A 144 5.57 -1.63 5.76
C PHE A 144 5.62 -2.29 7.16
N ALA A 145 4.66 -2.02 8.04
CA ALA A 145 4.55 -2.74 9.30
C ALA A 145 4.09 -4.18 9.06
N ASN A 146 4.79 -5.15 9.66
CA ASN A 146 4.35 -6.54 9.61
C ASN A 146 3.28 -6.80 10.68
N LEU A 147 2.01 -6.67 10.28
CA LEU A 147 0.87 -6.79 11.18
C LEU A 147 0.36 -8.21 11.26
N GLY A 148 -0.24 -8.55 12.39
CA GLY A 148 -1.12 -9.71 12.47
C GLY A 148 -2.41 -9.49 11.70
N VAL A 149 -3.43 -10.25 12.05
CA VAL A 149 -4.74 -10.17 11.42
C VAL A 149 -5.50 -8.92 11.87
N SER A 150 -6.12 -8.22 10.92
CA SER A 150 -7.03 -7.12 11.16
C SER A 150 -8.39 -7.42 10.57
N ASP A 151 -9.45 -7.01 11.27
CA ASP A 151 -10.81 -6.99 10.74
C ASP A 151 -11.01 -5.69 9.95
N ASP A 152 -11.31 -5.78 8.66
CA ASP A 152 -11.58 -4.63 7.79
C ASP A 152 -13.08 -4.36 7.56
N GLY A 153 -13.95 -5.09 8.28
CA GLY A 153 -15.41 -5.01 8.22
C GLY A 153 -16.05 -5.90 7.16
N GLY A 154 -15.30 -6.36 6.15
CA GLY A 154 -15.77 -7.30 5.13
C GLY A 154 -15.06 -8.65 5.16
N ASN A 155 -13.79 -8.66 5.59
CA ASN A 155 -12.93 -9.82 5.68
C ASN A 155 -11.85 -9.63 6.78
N PHE A 156 -10.95 -10.60 6.87
CA PHE A 156 -9.73 -10.51 7.68
C PHE A 156 -8.52 -10.36 6.78
N SER A 157 -7.74 -9.31 7.03
CA SER A 157 -6.55 -8.94 6.28
C SER A 157 -5.31 -9.13 7.15
N CYS A 158 -4.20 -9.59 6.58
CA CYS A 158 -3.01 -9.95 7.36
C CYS A 158 -1.70 -9.45 6.74
N GLY A 159 -0.72 -9.18 7.61
CA GLY A 159 0.65 -8.96 7.21
C GLY A 159 0.91 -7.59 6.62
N ILE A 160 2.12 -7.42 6.09
CA ILE A 160 2.58 -6.17 5.49
C ILE A 160 1.73 -5.72 4.28
N GLY A 161 1.14 -6.67 3.55
CA GLY A 161 0.29 -6.39 2.40
C GLY A 161 -1.20 -6.24 2.73
N GLN A 162 -1.58 -6.42 4.00
CA GLN A 162 -2.98 -6.54 4.44
C GLN A 162 -3.79 -7.40 3.46
N ILE A 163 -3.25 -8.57 3.13
CA ILE A 163 -3.85 -9.50 2.17
C ILE A 163 -4.98 -10.25 2.86
N ASN A 164 -6.15 -10.32 2.24
CA ASN A 164 -7.27 -11.11 2.76
C ASN A 164 -7.21 -12.58 2.32
N LEU A 165 -8.02 -13.43 2.97
CA LEU A 165 -7.98 -14.87 2.70
C LEU A 165 -8.31 -15.25 1.23
N PRO A 166 -9.32 -14.69 0.54
CA PRO A 166 -9.56 -14.94 -0.89
C PRO A 166 -8.37 -14.62 -1.80
N GLU A 167 -7.72 -13.50 -1.54
CA GLU A 167 -6.52 -13.06 -2.27
C GLU A 167 -5.34 -14.00 -2.03
N TRP A 168 -5.10 -14.33 -0.76
CA TRP A 168 -4.09 -15.31 -0.39
C TRP A 168 -4.36 -16.66 -1.03
N CYS A 169 -5.60 -17.14 -0.97
CA CYS A 169 -6.01 -18.40 -1.57
C CYS A 169 -5.72 -18.43 -3.06
N SER A 170 -6.04 -17.35 -3.77
CA SER A 170 -5.78 -17.25 -5.21
C SER A 170 -4.28 -17.38 -5.53
N TRP A 171 -3.44 -16.75 -4.72
CA TRP A 171 -1.98 -16.84 -4.86
C TRP A 171 -1.45 -18.23 -4.48
N ALA A 172 -1.91 -18.78 -3.36
CA ALA A 172 -1.49 -20.08 -2.84
C ALA A 172 -1.88 -21.22 -3.80
N GLU A 173 -3.08 -21.14 -4.41
CA GLU A 173 -3.54 -22.10 -5.41
C GLU A 173 -2.67 -22.12 -6.68
N ALA A 174 -2.10 -20.98 -7.05
CA ALA A 174 -1.18 -20.85 -8.18
C ALA A 174 0.25 -21.37 -7.89
N GLN A 175 0.56 -21.74 -6.64
CA GLN A 175 1.87 -22.28 -6.29
C GLN A 175 2.00 -23.76 -6.65
N THR A 176 3.25 -24.23 -6.78
CA THR A 176 3.54 -25.64 -7.02
C THR A 176 3.09 -26.52 -5.84
N PRO A 177 2.83 -27.83 -6.05
CA PRO A 177 2.49 -28.74 -4.96
C PRO A 177 3.52 -28.76 -3.82
N GLU A 178 4.80 -28.57 -4.15
CA GLU A 178 5.88 -28.51 -3.17
C GLU A 178 5.81 -27.25 -2.30
N GLN A 179 5.64 -26.08 -2.94
CA GLN A 179 5.43 -24.83 -2.21
C GLN A 179 4.16 -24.87 -1.35
N LYS A 180 3.07 -25.47 -1.86
CA LYS A 180 1.83 -25.68 -1.08
C LYS A 180 2.13 -26.48 0.20
N ARG A 181 2.86 -27.61 0.10
CA ARG A 181 3.28 -28.40 1.26
C ARG A 181 4.14 -27.60 2.24
N GLN A 182 5.12 -26.84 1.77
CA GLN A 182 5.99 -26.01 2.61
C GLN A 182 5.26 -24.88 3.35
N MET A 183 4.09 -24.47 2.85
CA MET A 183 3.22 -23.50 3.51
C MET A 183 2.13 -24.16 4.36
N GLY A 184 2.02 -25.49 4.35
CA GLY A 184 0.89 -26.19 4.95
C GLY A 184 -0.45 -25.95 4.23
N TRP A 185 -0.42 -25.51 2.97
CA TRP A 185 -1.60 -25.27 2.15
C TRP A 185 -2.16 -26.60 1.59
N PRO A 186 -3.49 -26.79 1.50
CA PRO A 186 -4.07 -28.01 0.96
C PRO A 186 -3.63 -28.28 -0.49
N VAL A 187 -2.97 -29.43 -0.72
CA VAL A 187 -2.48 -29.81 -2.07
C VAL A 187 -3.62 -30.26 -2.99
N GLY A 188 -4.72 -30.77 -2.43
CA GLY A 188 -5.91 -31.19 -3.18
C GLY A 188 -6.71 -30.04 -3.81
N GLY A 189 -6.31 -28.80 -3.55
CA GLY A 189 -6.96 -27.60 -4.05
C GLY A 189 -8.03 -27.07 -3.10
N VAL A 190 -8.16 -25.75 -3.09
CA VAL A 190 -9.19 -24.99 -2.37
C VAL A 190 -9.94 -24.14 -3.37
N ASN A 191 -11.27 -24.24 -3.39
CA ASN A 191 -12.09 -23.33 -4.17
C ASN A 191 -12.16 -21.96 -3.48
N CYS A 192 -11.30 -21.03 -3.88
CA CYS A 192 -11.20 -19.70 -3.25
C CYS A 192 -12.49 -18.87 -3.29
N SER A 193 -13.44 -19.17 -4.19
CA SER A 193 -14.70 -18.42 -4.27
C SER A 193 -15.71 -18.81 -3.19
N THR A 194 -15.64 -20.04 -2.69
CA THR A 194 -16.62 -20.59 -1.75
C THR A 194 -15.99 -21.03 -0.42
N GLN A 195 -14.69 -21.33 -0.41
CA GLN A 195 -14.00 -21.89 0.73
C GLN A 195 -13.00 -20.92 1.38
N ALA A 196 -12.76 -19.74 0.81
CA ALA A 196 -11.89 -18.72 1.42
C ALA A 196 -12.75 -17.60 2.03
N SER A 197 -13.53 -17.92 3.06
CA SER A 197 -14.45 -16.96 3.70
C SER A 197 -13.89 -16.36 4.98
N ARG A 198 -14.48 -15.23 5.38
CA ARG A 198 -14.23 -14.56 6.66
C ARG A 198 -14.36 -15.52 7.85
N ASP A 199 -15.37 -16.38 7.83
CA ASP A 199 -15.72 -17.31 8.91
C ASP A 199 -14.63 -18.33 9.22
N LEU A 200 -13.66 -18.52 8.32
CA LEU A 200 -12.51 -19.39 8.57
C LEU A 200 -11.46 -18.74 9.47
N VAL A 201 -11.27 -17.42 9.35
CA VAL A 201 -10.24 -16.70 10.10
C VAL A 201 -10.78 -16.19 11.44
N GLN A 202 -12.09 -15.91 11.52
CA GLN A 202 -12.71 -15.34 12.71
C GLN A 202 -12.38 -16.08 14.02
N PRO A 203 -12.47 -17.42 14.12
CA PRO A 203 -12.15 -18.12 15.36
C PRO A 203 -10.70 -17.93 15.81
N PHE A 204 -9.77 -17.87 14.87
CA PHE A 204 -8.35 -17.63 15.16
C PHE A 204 -8.11 -16.21 15.60
N PHE A 205 -8.79 -15.25 14.97
CA PHE A 205 -8.74 -13.84 15.36
C PHE A 205 -9.27 -13.64 16.78
N GLU A 206 -10.42 -14.23 17.15
CA GLU A 206 -10.98 -14.17 18.51
C GLU A 206 -9.99 -14.69 19.56
N ILE A 207 -9.30 -15.80 19.27
CA ILE A 207 -8.23 -16.34 20.11
C ILE A 207 -7.00 -15.41 20.13
N GLY A 208 -6.64 -14.80 19.00
CA GLY A 208 -5.57 -13.82 18.92
C GLY A 208 -5.84 -12.60 19.82
N ILE A 209 -7.08 -12.09 19.81
CA ILE A 209 -7.51 -10.99 20.69
C ILE A 209 -7.43 -11.38 22.16
N SER A 210 -7.83 -12.60 22.54
CA SER A 210 -7.69 -13.03 23.94
C SER A 210 -6.21 -13.12 24.37
N ARG A 211 -5.32 -13.54 23.46
CA ARG A 211 -3.86 -13.58 23.68
C ARG A 211 -3.21 -12.20 23.81
N LEU A 212 -3.86 -11.11 23.33
CA LEU A 212 -3.37 -9.75 23.54
C LEU A 212 -3.43 -9.29 25.00
N ASN A 213 -4.20 -9.98 25.85
CA ASN A 213 -4.28 -9.72 27.29
C ASN A 213 -4.55 -8.23 27.63
N GLY A 214 -5.55 -7.63 26.98
CA GLY A 214 -5.96 -6.24 27.19
C GLY A 214 -5.15 -5.19 26.43
N LEU A 215 -4.12 -5.60 25.67
CA LEU A 215 -3.45 -4.69 24.75
C LEU A 215 -4.37 -4.30 23.58
N PRO A 216 -4.21 -3.08 23.01
CA PRO A 216 -5.00 -2.66 21.86
C PRO A 216 -4.82 -3.59 20.64
N GLN A 217 -5.90 -3.80 19.89
CA GLN A 217 -5.92 -4.69 18.71
C GLN A 217 -4.84 -4.40 17.67
N TYR A 218 -4.44 -3.13 17.46
CA TYR A 218 -3.39 -2.79 16.50
C TYR A 218 -2.01 -3.37 16.86
N ARG A 219 -1.85 -3.91 18.08
CA ARG A 219 -0.66 -4.65 18.52
C ARG A 219 -0.75 -6.15 18.26
N LEU A 220 -1.80 -6.62 17.58
CA LEU A 220 -1.89 -8.02 17.19
C LEU A 220 -0.74 -8.32 16.22
N GLU A 221 0.25 -9.05 16.71
CA GLU A 221 1.34 -9.62 15.92
C GLU A 221 0.98 -11.02 15.38
N PRO A 222 1.61 -11.50 14.30
CA PRO A 222 1.33 -12.82 13.73
C PRO A 222 1.36 -13.96 14.76
N THR A 223 2.28 -13.92 15.72
CA THR A 223 2.44 -14.92 16.79
C THR A 223 1.18 -15.14 17.63
N HIS A 224 0.29 -14.14 17.75
CA HIS A 224 -0.96 -14.29 18.49
C HIS A 224 -1.97 -15.18 17.76
N THR A 225 -1.96 -15.22 16.43
CA THR A 225 -2.91 -16.01 15.62
C THR A 225 -2.29 -17.29 15.07
N GLN A 226 -1.00 -17.51 15.31
CA GLN A 226 -0.26 -18.69 14.85
C GLN A 226 -0.41 -19.88 15.81
N ASN A 227 -0.19 -21.08 15.26
CA ASN A 227 -0.11 -22.34 16.00
C ASN A 227 -1.33 -22.60 16.93
N ILE A 228 -2.52 -22.14 16.51
CA ILE A 228 -3.77 -22.44 17.21
C ILE A 228 -4.19 -23.88 16.84
N PRO A 229 -4.37 -24.80 17.81
CA PRO A 229 -4.74 -26.18 17.53
C PRO A 229 -6.12 -26.33 16.88
N PHE A 230 -6.32 -27.41 16.13
CA PHE A 230 -7.59 -27.73 15.47
C PHE A 230 -8.75 -27.82 16.47
N GLU A 231 -8.50 -28.41 17.63
CA GLU A 231 -9.47 -28.61 18.70
C GLU A 231 -10.02 -27.29 19.25
N SER A 232 -9.25 -26.20 19.17
CA SER A 232 -9.65 -24.88 19.64
C SER A 232 -10.65 -24.19 18.72
N VAL A 233 -10.78 -24.61 17.46
CA VAL A 233 -11.58 -23.91 16.44
C VAL A 233 -12.62 -24.80 15.74
N GLN A 234 -12.44 -26.13 15.72
CA GLN A 234 -13.28 -27.03 14.93
C GLN A 234 -14.77 -27.01 15.27
N SER A 235 -15.13 -26.67 16.52
CA SER A 235 -16.52 -26.58 16.97
C SER A 235 -17.28 -25.44 16.28
N LYS A 236 -16.57 -24.44 15.75
CA LYS A 236 -17.15 -23.33 14.99
C LYS A 236 -17.61 -23.74 13.58
N TRP A 237 -17.26 -24.94 13.12
CA TRP A 237 -17.66 -25.50 11.83
C TRP A 237 -18.36 -26.85 12.03
N ALA A 238 -19.10 -27.00 13.13
CA ALA A 238 -19.78 -28.24 13.50
C ALA A 238 -20.87 -28.67 12.50
N ASP A 239 -21.30 -27.76 11.64
CA ASP A 239 -22.30 -27.93 10.58
C ASP A 239 -21.79 -28.68 9.35
N VAL A 240 -20.47 -28.79 9.16
CA VAL A 240 -19.89 -29.49 7.99
C VAL A 240 -19.16 -30.79 8.38
N PRO A 241 -18.94 -31.72 7.43
CA PRO A 241 -18.24 -32.98 7.67
C PRO A 241 -16.81 -32.78 8.21
N TYR A 242 -16.31 -33.74 9.00
CA TYR A 242 -14.97 -33.67 9.61
C TYR A 242 -13.84 -33.41 8.60
N THR A 243 -13.89 -34.07 7.44
CA THR A 243 -12.92 -33.88 6.35
C THR A 243 -12.92 -32.44 5.82
N GLU A 244 -14.07 -31.79 5.73
CA GLU A 244 -14.17 -30.38 5.33
C GLU A 244 -13.64 -29.46 6.43
N ARG A 245 -13.89 -29.77 7.72
CA ARG A 245 -13.31 -29.02 8.84
C ARG A 245 -11.78 -29.05 8.82
N LEU A 246 -11.18 -30.18 8.46
CA LEU A 246 -9.73 -30.29 8.32
C LEU A 246 -9.20 -29.39 7.19
N ILE A 247 -9.88 -29.35 6.05
CA ILE A 247 -9.50 -28.45 4.94
C ILE A 247 -9.63 -26.99 5.37
N ARG A 248 -10.74 -26.61 6.02
CA ARG A 248 -10.96 -25.26 6.56
C ARG A 248 -9.85 -24.85 7.53
N TYR A 249 -9.50 -25.75 8.45
CA TYR A 249 -8.41 -25.54 9.40
C TYR A 249 -7.05 -25.38 8.72
N GLN A 250 -6.70 -26.28 7.79
CA GLN A 250 -5.45 -26.20 7.05
C GLN A 250 -5.34 -24.89 6.25
N THR A 251 -6.41 -24.48 5.58
CA THR A 251 -6.50 -23.21 4.85
C THR A 251 -6.26 -22.02 5.77
N ALA A 252 -6.99 -21.91 6.88
CA ALA A 252 -6.85 -20.80 7.82
C ALA A 252 -5.48 -20.79 8.51
N SER A 253 -5.04 -21.95 9.01
CA SER A 253 -3.74 -22.10 9.68
C SER A 253 -2.58 -21.79 8.73
N SER A 254 -2.63 -22.28 7.48
CA SER A 254 -1.65 -21.94 6.46
C SER A 254 -1.62 -20.45 6.18
N PHE A 255 -2.77 -19.80 6.01
CA PHE A 255 -2.81 -18.36 5.83
C PHE A 255 -2.15 -17.62 7.01
N LEU A 256 -2.58 -17.91 8.23
CA LEU A 256 -2.14 -17.19 9.45
C LEU A 256 -0.67 -17.43 9.81
N ASN A 257 -0.16 -18.62 9.54
CA ASN A 257 1.25 -18.96 9.76
C ASN A 257 2.18 -18.28 8.75
N ASN A 258 1.66 -17.80 7.62
CA ASN A 258 2.48 -17.36 6.50
C ASN A 258 2.24 -15.92 6.04
N CYS A 259 1.06 -15.35 6.29
CA CYS A 259 0.73 -13.99 5.89
C CYS A 259 1.57 -12.93 6.61
N GLY A 260 2.08 -13.25 7.80
CA GLY A 260 3.06 -12.44 8.52
C GLY A 260 4.50 -12.61 8.04
N ILE A 261 4.78 -13.36 6.97
CA ILE A 261 6.14 -13.51 6.42
C ILE A 261 6.28 -12.51 5.26
N PRO A 262 7.12 -11.45 5.36
CA PRO A 262 7.18 -10.38 4.36
C PRO A 262 7.39 -10.88 2.94
N ALA A 263 8.29 -11.85 2.73
CA ALA A 263 8.56 -12.42 1.40
C ALA A 263 7.30 -13.02 0.74
N ARG A 264 6.51 -13.80 1.49
CA ARG A 264 5.28 -14.44 0.98
C ARG A 264 4.16 -13.43 0.81
N ALA A 265 3.97 -12.53 1.78
CA ALA A 265 2.94 -11.49 1.72
C ALA A 265 3.14 -10.53 0.54
N MET A 266 4.38 -10.13 0.26
CA MET A 266 4.69 -9.27 -0.89
C MET A 266 4.51 -9.99 -2.22
N GLN A 267 4.86 -11.28 -2.30
CA GLN A 267 4.56 -12.12 -3.47
C GLN A 267 3.05 -12.22 -3.71
N ALA A 268 2.26 -12.50 -2.67
CA ALA A 268 0.80 -12.54 -2.77
C ALA A 268 0.22 -11.19 -3.23
N LYS A 269 0.70 -10.06 -2.67
CA LYS A 269 0.28 -8.72 -3.10
C LYS A 269 0.61 -8.44 -4.57
N ALA A 270 1.83 -8.73 -4.99
CA ALA A 270 2.27 -8.54 -6.37
C ALA A 270 1.44 -9.41 -7.35
N PHE A 271 1.17 -10.66 -6.98
CA PHE A 271 0.29 -11.54 -7.76
C PHE A 271 -1.11 -10.97 -7.92
N VAL A 272 -1.73 -10.49 -6.83
CA VAL A 272 -3.09 -9.92 -6.87
C VAL A 272 -3.11 -8.64 -7.70
N LEU A 273 -2.13 -7.75 -7.53
CA LEU A 273 -2.01 -6.55 -8.36
C LEU A 273 -1.88 -6.91 -9.83
N ARG A 274 -1.01 -7.87 -10.18
CA ARG A 274 -0.85 -8.33 -11.56
C ARG A 274 -2.13 -8.95 -12.13
N ARG A 275 -2.82 -9.78 -11.35
CA ARG A 275 -4.11 -10.35 -11.74
C ARG A 275 -5.13 -9.25 -12.04
N ASN A 276 -5.26 -8.27 -11.15
CA ASN A 276 -6.19 -7.16 -11.31
C ASN A 276 -5.83 -6.27 -12.50
N TYR A 277 -4.53 -6.01 -12.72
CA TYR A 277 -4.02 -5.33 -13.91
C TYR A 277 -4.45 -6.06 -15.19
N ASN A 278 -4.33 -7.38 -15.20
CA ASN A 278 -4.70 -8.19 -16.35
C ASN A 278 -6.22 -8.29 -16.57
N ALA A 279 -7.00 -8.36 -15.49
CA ALA A 279 -8.44 -8.59 -15.56
C ALA A 279 -9.25 -7.31 -15.78
N TYR A 280 -8.85 -6.19 -15.16
CA TYR A 280 -9.69 -4.99 -15.07
C TYR A 280 -9.16 -3.80 -15.88
N ILE A 281 -7.88 -3.81 -16.26
CA ILE A 281 -7.31 -2.70 -17.03
C ILE A 281 -7.38 -3.02 -18.52
N PRO A 282 -8.00 -2.16 -19.36
CA PRO A 282 -8.10 -2.36 -20.79
C PRO A 282 -6.74 -2.49 -21.47
N LYS A 283 -6.67 -3.34 -22.50
CA LYS A 283 -5.43 -3.64 -23.22
C LYS A 283 -4.76 -2.37 -23.77
N GLY A 284 -5.51 -1.47 -24.38
CA GLY A 284 -4.96 -0.24 -24.96
C GLY A 284 -4.23 0.63 -23.95
N LEU A 285 -4.74 0.71 -22.71
CA LEU A 285 -4.11 1.48 -21.64
C LEU A 285 -2.82 0.82 -21.13
N ARG A 286 -2.78 -0.53 -21.08
CA ARG A 286 -1.59 -1.28 -20.68
C ARG A 286 -0.43 -1.14 -21.66
N GLU A 287 -0.72 -0.87 -22.93
CA GLU A 287 0.26 -0.79 -24.02
C GLU A 287 0.67 0.65 -24.37
N HIS A 288 -0.08 1.66 -23.88
CA HIS A 288 0.12 3.06 -24.27
C HIS A 288 1.43 3.68 -23.73
N GLU A 289 1.75 3.42 -22.46
CA GLU A 289 2.85 4.03 -21.71
C GLU A 289 4.07 3.10 -21.62
N THR A 290 4.57 2.75 -22.81
CA THR A 290 5.78 1.95 -22.99
C THR A 290 6.90 2.81 -23.59
N TYR A 291 8.15 2.51 -23.20
CA TYR A 291 9.32 3.11 -23.83
C TYR A 291 9.44 2.66 -25.28
N ALA A 292 10.01 3.52 -26.13
CA ALA A 292 10.36 3.13 -27.50
C ALA A 292 11.38 1.97 -27.51
N PRO A 293 11.47 1.18 -28.59
CA PRO A 293 12.48 0.13 -28.71
C PRO A 293 13.89 0.65 -28.40
N GLY A 294 14.59 -0.01 -27.47
CA GLY A 294 15.93 0.38 -27.02
C GLY A 294 15.97 1.39 -25.86
N GLN A 295 14.85 2.06 -25.54
CA GLN A 295 14.73 2.93 -24.36
C GLN A 295 14.19 2.14 -23.15
N LYS A 296 14.63 2.51 -21.95
CA LYS A 296 14.18 1.92 -20.68
C LYS A 296 14.22 2.97 -19.56
N PHE A 297 13.52 2.71 -18.47
CA PHE A 297 13.69 3.49 -17.25
C PHE A 297 15.10 3.34 -16.70
N GLY A 298 15.78 4.45 -16.41
CA GLY A 298 17.21 4.47 -16.13
C GLY A 298 17.58 4.81 -14.69
N LEU A 299 16.82 4.35 -13.69
CA LEU A 299 17.13 4.64 -12.28
C LEU A 299 18.19 3.69 -11.71
N LYS A 300 19.29 4.25 -11.22
CA LYS A 300 20.39 3.51 -10.58
C LYS A 300 20.06 3.25 -9.11
N CYS A 301 19.39 2.14 -8.86
CA CYS A 301 19.14 1.61 -7.51
C CYS A 301 20.02 0.39 -7.23
N MET A 302 19.90 -0.16 -6.02
CA MET A 302 20.48 -1.42 -5.58
C MET A 302 20.23 -2.54 -6.59
N ARG A 303 19.04 -2.55 -7.21
CA ARG A 303 18.75 -3.37 -8.39
C ARG A 303 18.30 -2.49 -9.55
N PRO A 304 18.97 -2.55 -10.72
CA PRO A 304 18.58 -1.78 -11.88
C PRO A 304 17.15 -2.08 -12.31
N LEU A 305 16.36 -1.04 -12.52
CA LEU A 305 14.98 -1.15 -12.97
C LEU A 305 14.87 -1.12 -14.48
N ASN A 306 15.23 -2.23 -15.13
CA ASN A 306 15.18 -2.37 -16.58
C ASN A 306 13.76 -2.67 -17.08
N SER A 307 12.85 -1.71 -16.90
CA SER A 307 11.46 -1.81 -17.35
C SER A 307 11.26 -1.21 -18.74
N THR A 308 10.45 -1.88 -19.57
CA THR A 308 9.94 -1.34 -20.85
C THR A 308 8.63 -0.57 -20.68
N VAL A 309 8.01 -0.60 -19.49
CA VAL A 309 6.87 0.24 -19.10
C VAL A 309 7.35 1.39 -18.20
N TYR A 310 6.65 2.53 -18.24
CA TYR A 310 6.91 3.63 -17.32
C TYR A 310 6.68 3.20 -15.85
N PRO A 311 7.53 3.63 -14.90
CA PRO A 311 7.47 3.16 -13.52
C PRO A 311 6.23 3.65 -12.75
N VAL A 312 5.60 4.74 -13.21
CA VAL A 312 4.30 5.25 -12.71
C VAL A 312 3.27 5.19 -13.84
N GLN A 313 3.16 4.02 -14.47
CA GLN A 313 2.16 3.80 -15.51
C GLN A 313 0.75 4.06 -14.95
N THR A 314 -0.04 4.88 -15.63
CA THR A 314 -1.47 5.15 -15.39
C THR A 314 -2.24 3.85 -15.16
N ALA A 315 -1.99 2.84 -15.98
CA ALA A 315 -2.57 1.50 -15.87
C ALA A 315 -2.31 0.84 -14.49
N TRP A 316 -1.09 0.97 -13.95
CA TRP A 316 -0.72 0.44 -12.65
C TRP A 316 -1.28 1.27 -11.49
N VAL A 317 -1.24 2.60 -11.60
CA VAL A 317 -1.87 3.50 -10.61
C VAL A 317 -3.37 3.20 -10.49
N MET A 318 -4.05 3.04 -11.62
CA MET A 318 -5.45 2.62 -11.65
C MET A 318 -5.68 1.24 -11.04
N THR A 319 -4.75 0.30 -11.24
CA THR A 319 -4.84 -1.03 -10.63
C THR A 319 -4.82 -0.93 -9.10
N VAL A 320 -3.91 -0.13 -8.54
CA VAL A 320 -3.85 0.10 -7.09
C VAL A 320 -5.12 0.80 -6.60
N GLY A 321 -5.61 1.80 -7.34
CA GLY A 321 -6.86 2.47 -6.99
C GLY A 321 -8.08 1.56 -7.04
N THR A 322 -8.17 0.70 -8.05
CA THR A 322 -9.26 -0.28 -8.19
C THR A 322 -9.20 -1.33 -7.09
N TYR A 323 -7.99 -1.71 -6.66
CA TYR A 323 -7.81 -2.59 -5.50
C TYR A 323 -8.40 -1.95 -4.23
N ASN A 324 -8.13 -0.66 -3.99
CA ASN A 324 -8.59 0.03 -2.77
C ASN A 324 -10.07 0.45 -2.80
N ALA A 325 -10.55 0.95 -3.94
CA ALA A 325 -11.88 1.54 -4.08
C ALA A 325 -12.93 0.57 -4.68
N GLY A 326 -12.49 -0.62 -5.10
CA GLY A 326 -13.32 -1.59 -5.81
C GLY A 326 -13.82 -1.05 -7.17
N GLY A 327 -14.89 -1.64 -7.68
CA GLY A 327 -15.48 -1.28 -8.99
C GLY A 327 -15.97 0.17 -9.09
N ARG A 328 -16.19 0.88 -7.97
CA ARG A 328 -16.66 2.28 -7.98
C ARG A 328 -15.67 3.25 -8.62
N LEU A 329 -14.38 2.94 -8.60
CA LEU A 329 -13.39 3.76 -9.32
C LEU A 329 -13.63 3.71 -10.83
N LYS A 330 -14.00 2.55 -11.37
CA LYS A 330 -14.36 2.37 -12.78
C LYS A 330 -15.58 3.24 -13.13
N ASP A 331 -16.59 3.24 -12.27
CA ASP A 331 -17.81 4.03 -12.46
C ASP A 331 -17.52 5.55 -12.37
N MET A 332 -16.69 5.96 -11.42
CA MET A 332 -16.25 7.35 -11.27
C MET A 332 -15.44 7.81 -12.49
N MET A 333 -14.56 6.97 -13.02
CA MET A 333 -13.78 7.29 -14.22
C MET A 333 -14.66 7.39 -15.47
N ALA A 334 -15.60 6.46 -15.64
CA ALA A 334 -16.56 6.48 -16.72
C ALA A 334 -17.45 7.75 -16.65
N SER A 335 -17.92 8.11 -15.46
CA SER A 335 -18.82 9.26 -15.26
C SER A 335 -18.13 10.63 -15.26
N THR A 336 -16.91 10.73 -14.70
CA THR A 336 -16.20 12.02 -14.53
C THR A 336 -15.33 12.35 -15.73
N GLN A 337 -14.68 11.35 -16.32
CA GLN A 337 -13.70 11.56 -17.39
C GLN A 337 -14.22 11.12 -18.77
N LYS A 338 -15.46 10.58 -18.84
CA LYS A 338 -16.05 10.01 -20.06
C LYS A 338 -15.16 8.97 -20.74
N TRP A 339 -14.31 8.29 -19.96
CA TRP A 339 -13.50 7.21 -20.49
C TRP A 339 -14.39 6.01 -20.72
N ASP A 340 -14.73 5.73 -21.98
CA ASP A 340 -15.28 4.44 -22.35
C ASP A 340 -14.15 3.41 -22.33
N LEU A 341 -13.85 2.90 -21.13
CA LEU A 341 -12.82 1.88 -20.91
C LEU A 341 -13.07 0.62 -21.75
N ALA A 342 -14.31 0.34 -22.16
CA ALA A 342 -14.63 -0.80 -23.04
C ALA A 342 -14.24 -0.52 -24.50
N ALA A 343 -14.28 0.74 -24.93
CA ALA A 343 -13.81 1.15 -26.26
C ALA A 343 -12.27 1.22 -26.36
N VAL A 344 -11.53 1.19 -25.24
CA VAL A 344 -10.05 1.22 -25.24
C VAL A 344 -9.45 -0.16 -25.55
N THR A 345 -9.59 -0.61 -26.79
CA THR A 345 -9.14 -1.93 -27.25
C THR A 345 -7.66 -2.00 -27.61
N ASP A 346 -7.07 -0.87 -27.99
CA ASP A 346 -5.69 -0.75 -28.44
C ASP A 346 -5.10 0.64 -28.13
N ARG A 347 -3.77 0.77 -28.35
CA ARG A 347 -3.01 1.99 -28.08
C ARG A 347 -3.50 3.21 -28.86
N ASN A 348 -3.90 3.03 -30.11
CA ASN A 348 -4.28 4.13 -31.01
C ASN A 348 -5.66 4.66 -30.62
N THR A 349 -6.57 3.74 -30.28
CA THR A 349 -7.92 4.07 -29.82
C THR A 349 -7.88 4.87 -28.51
N PHE A 350 -6.97 4.55 -27.57
CA PHE A 350 -6.75 5.39 -26.38
C PHE A 350 -6.27 6.79 -26.74
N ALA A 351 -5.29 6.90 -27.65
CA ALA A 351 -4.73 8.18 -28.09
C ALA A 351 -5.79 9.10 -28.74
N THR A 352 -6.82 8.53 -29.37
CA THR A 352 -7.96 9.28 -29.94
C THR A 352 -9.00 9.72 -28.92
N PHE A 353 -9.18 9.00 -27.79
CA PHE A 353 -10.06 9.44 -26.71
C PHE A 353 -9.47 10.57 -25.88
N ASN A 354 -8.15 10.79 -25.97
CA ASN A 354 -7.46 11.79 -25.18
C ASN A 354 -6.28 12.40 -25.96
N PRO A 355 -6.54 13.13 -27.06
CA PRO A 355 -5.50 13.82 -27.82
C PRO A 355 -4.73 14.83 -26.94
N ASP A 356 -5.38 15.32 -25.88
CA ASP A 356 -4.84 16.22 -24.87
C ASP A 356 -4.23 15.49 -23.67
N TYR A 357 -3.88 14.20 -23.70
CA TYR A 357 -3.09 13.62 -22.58
C TYR A 357 -1.71 14.29 -22.42
N ARG A 358 -1.28 15.09 -23.41
CA ARG A 358 -0.16 16.04 -23.25
C ARG A 358 -0.55 17.35 -22.58
N GLU A 359 -1.82 17.75 -22.59
CA GLU A 359 -2.30 19.07 -22.15
C GLU A 359 -3.79 19.07 -21.70
N VAL A 360 -4.29 18.12 -20.90
CA VAL A 360 -5.61 18.32 -20.26
C VAL A 360 -5.38 19.41 -19.21
N PRO A 361 -5.90 20.64 -19.39
CA PRO A 361 -5.68 21.69 -18.42
C PRO A 361 -6.49 21.31 -17.18
N GLY A 362 -5.82 20.77 -16.16
CA GLY A 362 -6.41 20.40 -14.87
C GLY A 362 -6.58 18.91 -14.57
N PHE A 363 -6.04 17.99 -15.37
CA PHE A 363 -5.94 16.58 -14.96
C PHE A 363 -4.56 15.98 -15.28
N THR A 364 -3.70 16.01 -14.29
CA THR A 364 -2.35 15.44 -14.32
C THR A 364 -2.34 13.99 -13.80
N VAL A 365 -1.29 13.22 -14.09
CA VAL A 365 -1.04 11.94 -13.39
C VAL A 365 -1.03 12.16 -11.87
N GLN A 366 -0.62 13.34 -11.39
CA GLN A 366 -0.73 13.74 -9.98
C GLN A 366 -2.19 13.86 -9.52
N ASP A 367 -3.13 14.29 -10.35
CA ASP A 367 -4.56 14.34 -10.02
C ASP A 367 -5.18 12.95 -10.00
N LEU A 368 -4.78 12.04 -10.91
CA LEU A 368 -5.20 10.64 -10.88
C LEU A 368 -4.65 9.93 -9.64
N VAL A 369 -3.36 10.09 -9.37
CA VAL A 369 -2.68 9.62 -8.16
C VAL A 369 -3.39 10.18 -6.92
N ALA A 370 -3.56 11.51 -6.81
CA ALA A 370 -4.22 12.14 -5.68
C ALA A 370 -5.67 11.68 -5.52
N SER A 371 -6.41 11.50 -6.61
CA SER A 371 -7.82 11.03 -6.60
C SER A 371 -7.93 9.56 -6.20
N VAL A 372 -7.09 8.70 -6.75
CA VAL A 372 -6.98 7.28 -6.38
C VAL A 372 -6.67 7.11 -4.89
N PHE A 373 -5.75 7.93 -4.36
CA PHE A 373 -5.38 7.87 -2.95
C PHE A 373 -6.35 8.60 -2.01
N LYS A 374 -7.11 9.59 -2.51
CA LYS A 374 -8.19 10.27 -1.78
C LYS A 374 -9.45 9.38 -1.65
N VAL A 375 -9.76 8.56 -2.65
CA VAL A 375 -10.92 7.65 -2.63
C VAL A 375 -10.66 6.40 -1.78
N GLY A 376 -9.41 5.97 -1.62
CA GLY A 376 -9.00 4.82 -0.78
C GLY A 376 -9.07 5.01 0.75
N LYS A 377 -9.89 5.95 1.27
CA LYS A 377 -10.07 6.29 2.70
C LYS A 377 -8.91 7.03 3.42
N TYR A 378 -8.08 7.84 2.75
CA TYR A 378 -7.04 8.61 3.48
C TYR A 378 -6.88 10.08 3.03
N ASP A 379 -6.37 10.88 3.98
CA ASP A 379 -6.14 12.32 3.88
C ASP A 379 -5.23 12.67 2.69
N PRO A 380 -5.66 13.59 1.78
CA PRO A 380 -4.85 14.14 0.70
C PRO A 380 -3.46 14.64 1.11
N ALA A 381 -3.24 15.04 2.38
CA ALA A 381 -1.93 15.44 2.89
C ALA A 381 -0.91 14.29 2.94
N VAL A 382 -1.37 13.06 3.26
CA VAL A 382 -0.52 11.85 3.26
C VAL A 382 -0.23 11.40 1.83
N ALA A 383 -1.19 11.56 0.92
CA ALA A 383 -1.00 11.29 -0.52
C ALA A 383 -0.10 12.33 -1.19
N LYS A 384 -0.23 13.63 -0.84
CA LYS A 384 0.72 14.67 -1.23
C LYS A 384 2.13 14.26 -0.79
N MET A 385 2.36 13.90 0.47
CA MET A 385 3.69 13.43 0.92
C MET A 385 4.24 12.21 0.16
N ARG A 386 3.38 11.35 -0.40
CA ARG A 386 3.75 10.10 -1.08
C ARG A 386 4.14 10.27 -2.56
N PHE A 387 3.86 11.42 -3.17
CA PHE A 387 4.25 11.74 -4.55
C PHE A 387 4.87 13.15 -4.69
N THR A 388 4.98 13.93 -3.61
CA THR A 388 5.74 15.19 -3.53
C THR A 388 6.97 15.09 -2.60
N ALA A 389 7.66 13.95 -2.64
CA ALA A 389 9.05 13.86 -2.20
C ALA A 389 9.81 13.25 -3.39
N ILE A 390 10.57 13.98 -4.20
CA ILE A 390 11.26 15.28 -4.09
C ILE A 390 11.18 16.00 -5.43
#